data_AF-A0A7Z9QM58-F1
#
_entry.id   AF-A0A7Z9QM58-F1
#
_cell.length_a   1.000
_cell.length_b   1.000
_cell.length_c   1.000
_cell.angle_alpha   90.00
_cell.angle_beta   90.00
_cell.angle_gamma   90.00
#
_symmetry.space_group_name_H-M   'P 1'
#
loop_
_entity.id
_entity.type
_entity.pdbx_description
1 polymer ?
#
loop_
_entity_poly.entity_id
_entity_poly.type
_entity_poly.pdbx_seq_one_letter_code
_entity_poly.pdbx_strand_id
1 'polypeptide(L)' 'MAPKKTAILNLRIDPTLKEAAREAAMREQRSVGNLVEVLIRRHCEEAGIPIPEQQSMFEDTDDE' A
#
# COMPACT_ATOMS: atom_id res chain seq x y z
N MET A 1 -1.39 23.09 -3.32
CA MET A 1 -0.99 21.95 -4.19
C MET A 1 -1.69 20.72 -3.66
N ALA A 2 -2.49 20.02 -4.48
CA ALA A 2 -3.20 18.83 -4.04
C ALA A 2 -2.19 17.77 -3.55
N PRO A 3 -2.37 17.17 -2.36
CA PRO A 3 -1.49 16.12 -1.88
C PRO A 3 -1.52 14.98 -2.91
N LYS A 4 -0.34 14.55 -3.36
CA LYS A 4 -0.24 13.43 -4.30
C LYS A 4 -0.78 12.19 -3.58
N LYS A 5 -2.01 11.82 -3.92
CA LYS A 5 -2.74 10.70 -3.31
C LYS A 5 -2.02 9.37 -3.50
N THR A 6 -1.14 9.27 -4.51
CA THR A 6 -0.38 8.07 -4.86
C THR A 6 1.06 8.42 -5.27
N ALA A 7 1.98 7.52 -4.92
CA ALA A 7 3.38 7.55 -5.36
C ALA A 7 3.70 6.25 -6.11
N ILE A 8 4.61 6.30 -7.09
CA ILE A 8 4.99 5.13 -7.88
C ILE A 8 6.16 4.41 -7.19
N LEU A 9 5.98 3.13 -6.86
CA LEU A 9 7.02 2.24 -6.34
C LEU A 9 7.55 1.33 -7.46
N ASN A 10 8.81 1.50 -7.86
CA ASN A 10 9.46 0.61 -8.83
C ASN A 10 10.13 -0.55 -8.09
N LEU A 11 9.54 -1.74 -8.17
CA LEU A 11 10.03 -2.94 -7.51
C LEU A 11 10.63 -3.92 -8.54
N ARG A 12 11.84 -4.39 -8.28
CA ARG A 12 12.46 -5.51 -9.03
C ARG A 12 12.37 -6.77 -8.17
N ILE A 13 11.74 -7.80 -8.71
CA ILE A 13 11.60 -9.12 -8.08
C ILE A 13 11.91 -10.21 -9.09
N ASP A 14 12.19 -11.40 -8.58
CA ASP A 14 12.36 -12.59 -9.41
C ASP A 14 11.07 -12.87 -10.22
N PRO A 15 11.18 -13.29 -11.49
CA PRO A 15 10.01 -13.62 -12.31
C PRO A 15 9.12 -14.69 -11.69
N THR A 16 9.68 -15.67 -10.97
CA THR A 16 8.88 -16.70 -10.29
C THR A 16 8.05 -16.12 -9.15
N LEU A 17 8.63 -15.19 -8.39
CA LEU A 17 7.93 -14.48 -7.32
C LEU A 17 6.82 -13.58 -7.85
N LYS A 18 7.03 -12.95 -9.01
CA LYS A 18 6.01 -12.16 -9.69
C LYS A 18 4.77 -12.98 -10.04
N GLU A 19 4.97 -14.19 -10.58
CA GLU A 19 3.84 -15.07 -10.94
C GLU A 19 3.10 -15.56 -9.69
N ALA A 20 3.83 -15.94 -8.62
CA ALA A 20 3.22 -16.30 -7.35
C ALA A 20 2.41 -15.14 -6.74
N ALA A 21 2.95 -13.91 -6.77
CA ALA A 21 2.24 -12.71 -6.30
C ALA A 21 1.01 -12.41 -7.15
N ARG A 22 1.06 -12.66 -8.46
CA ARG A 22 -0.08 -12.52 -9.37
C ARG A 22 -1.19 -13.51 -9.04
N GLU A 23 -0.83 -14.76 -8.79
CA GLU A 23 -1.77 -15.80 -8.35
C GLU A 23 -2.43 -15.46 -7.02
N ALA A 24 -1.65 -15.00 -6.03
CA ALA A 24 -2.19 -14.55 -4.75
C ALA A 24 -3.17 -13.38 -4.93
N ALA A 25 -2.78 -12.37 -5.72
CA ALA A 25 -3.62 -11.21 -5.99
C ALA A 25 -4.93 -11.59 -6.70
N MET A 26 -4.89 -12.55 -7.65
CA MET A 26 -6.08 -13.08 -8.31
C MET A 26 -7.01 -13.81 -7.32
N ARG A 27 -6.47 -14.58 -6.38
CA ARG A 27 -7.26 -15.25 -5.34
C ARG A 27 -7.97 -14.25 -4.41
N GLU A 28 -7.34 -13.11 -4.15
CA GLU A 28 -7.90 -12.04 -3.32
C GLU A 28 -8.72 -11.01 -4.11
N GLN A 29 -8.93 -11.22 -5.41
CA GLN A 29 -9.67 -10.31 -6.31
C GLN A 29 -9.12 -8.87 -6.30
N ARG A 30 -7.81 -8.71 -6.14
CA ARG A 30 -7.11 -7.42 -6.07
C ARG A 30 -5.97 -7.37 -7.09
N SER A 31 -5.48 -6.16 -7.38
CA SER A 31 -4.29 -5.99 -8.20
C SER A 31 -3.02 -6.34 -7.41
N VAL A 32 -1.95 -6.73 -8.11
CA VAL A 32 -0.65 -7.04 -7.47
C VAL A 32 -0.11 -5.85 -6.68
N GLY A 33 -0.30 -4.62 -7.16
CA GLY A 33 0.11 -3.42 -6.41
C GLY A 33 -0.62 -3.27 -5.08
N ASN A 34 -1.93 -3.56 -5.08
CA ASN A 34 -2.75 -3.48 -3.87
C ASN A 34 -2.43 -4.61 -2.88
N LEU A 35 -2.08 -5.80 -3.38
CA LEU A 35 -1.54 -6.89 -2.57
C LEU A 35 -0.23 -6.47 -1.90
N VAL A 36 0.71 -5.90 -2.68
CA VAL A 36 2.00 -5.42 -2.18
C VAL A 36 1.81 -4.31 -1.13
N GLU A 37 0.85 -3.41 -1.32
CA GLU A 37 0.53 -2.37 -0.34
C GLU A 37 0.11 -2.96 1.01
N VAL A 38 -0.78 -3.97 1.02
CA VAL A 38 -1.20 -4.62 2.27
C VAL A 38 -0.07 -5.41 2.91
N LEU A 39 0.76 -6.10 2.12
CA LEU A 39 1.92 -6.81 2.63
C LEU A 39 2.92 -5.84 3.29
N ILE A 40 3.18 -4.70 2.66
CA ILE A 40 4.04 -3.65 3.23
C ILE A 40 3.42 -3.10 4.51
N ARG A 41 2.11 -2.81 4.51
CA ARG A 41 1.43 -2.29 5.69
C ARG A 41 1.54 -3.24 6.87
N ARG A 42 1.16 -4.50 6.66
CA ARG A 42 1.24 -5.55 7.66
C ARG A 42 2.68 -5.71 8.18
N HIS A 43 3.67 -5.72 7.29
CA HIS A 43 5.06 -5.83 7.69
C HIS A 43 5.51 -4.64 8.55
N CYS A 44 5.10 -3.43 8.21
CA CYS A 44 5.39 -2.24 9.02
C CYS A 44 4.68 -2.29 10.37
N GLU A 45 3.42 -2.73 10.43
CA GLU A 45 2.70 -2.95 11.69
C GLU A 45 3.43 -3.96 12.59
N GLU A 46 3.85 -5.11 12.04
CA GLU A 46 4.63 -6.13 12.75
C GLU A 46 6.02 -5.63 13.18
N ALA A 47 6.63 -4.73 12.40
CA ALA A 47 7.90 -4.08 12.72
C ALA A 47 7.77 -2.87 13.66
N GLY A 48 6.55 -2.46 14.03
CA GLY A 48 6.29 -1.28 14.85
C GLY A 48 6.57 0.06 14.15
N ILE A 49 6.56 0.07 12.81
CA ILE A 49 6.73 1.27 11.99
C ILE A 49 5.33 1.87 11.78
N PRO A 50 5.03 3.05 12.36
CA PRO A 50 3.71 3.66 12.20
C PRO A 50 3.56 4.15 10.75
N ILE A 51 2.64 3.54 10.01
CA ILE A 51 2.17 4.07 8.72
C ILE A 51 0.95 4.94 9.01
N PRO A 52 1.05 6.27 8.89
CA PRO A 52 -0.12 7.12 9.02
C PRO A 52 -1.12 6.76 7.92
N GLU A 53 -2.34 6.39 8.30
CA GLU A 53 -3.41 6.22 7.34
C GLU A 53 -3.68 7.58 6.68
N GLN A 54 -3.54 7.66 5.36
CA GLN A 54 -3.80 8.89 4.61
C GLN A 54 -5.25 9.43 4.77
N GLN A 55 -6.12 8.72 5.50
CA GLN A 55 -7.49 9.13 5.81
C GLN A 55 -7.63 10.00 7.06
N SER A 56 -6.65 10.04 7.98
CA SER A 56 -6.76 10.84 9.22
C SER A 56 -6.02 12.18 9.18
N MET A 57 -5.61 12.65 8.00
CA MET A 57 -5.15 14.05 7.81
C MET A 57 -6.28 14.97 7.31
N PHE A 58 -7.53 14.49 7.39
CA PHE A 58 -8.77 15.23 7.18
C PHE A 58 -9.65 15.19 8.45
N GLU A 59 -9.05 15.36 9.63
CA GLU A 59 -9.80 15.85 10.79
C GLU A 59 -9.30 17.26 11.11
N ASP A 60 -10.21 18.21 10.88
CA ASP A 60 -10.23 19.56 11.41
C ASP A 60 -9.20 20.57 10.87
N THR A 61 -9.52 21.16 9.72
CA THR A 61 -9.33 22.62 9.56
C THR A 61 -10.53 23.17 8.79
N ASP A 62 -11.71 22.92 9.35
CA ASP A 62 -12.92 23.71 9.11
C ASP A 62 -13.33 24.26 10.48
N ASP A 63 -12.69 25.33 10.95
CA ASP A 63 -13.38 26.37 11.73
C ASP A 63 -12.56 27.68 11.78
N GLU A 64 -13.21 28.74 11.29
CA GLU A 64 -12.95 30.19 11.34
C GLU A 64 -11.98 30.88 10.34
#